data_AF-A0A2T5C777-F1
#
_entry.id   AF-A0A2T5C777-F1
#
_cell.length_a   1.000
_cell.length_b   1.000
_cell.length_c   1.000
_cell.angle_alpha   90.00
_cell.angle_beta   90.00
_cell.angle_gamma   90.00
#
_symmetry.space_group_name_H-M   'P 1'
#
loop_
_entity.id
_entity.type
_entity.pdbx_description
1 polymer ?
#
loop_
_entity_poly.entity_id
_entity_poly.type
_entity_poly.pdbx_seq_one_letter_code
_entity_poly.pdbx_strand_id
1 'polypeptide(L)'
;QGELNALVNALNGGYIAPSPGGDAVANPNTLPTGRNLFSVNAEATPSESAWDKGVLLAQKTLETYIERNGELPRKVSYTFWSSEFIETEGATIAQALYMLGVAPIWDAFGRVGDLRLISSSELGRPRIDVVVQTSGQFRDLAASRLALLN
;
A
#
# COMPACT_ATOMS: atom_id res chain seq x y z
N GLN A 1 -25.29 -9.13 17.03
CA GLN A 1 -26.63 -8.52 16.83
C GLN A 1 -26.63 -7.41 15.77
N GLY A 2 -25.59 -6.56 15.69
CA GLY A 2 -25.51 -5.49 14.67
C GLY A 2 -25.59 -5.97 13.22
N GLU A 3 -24.91 -7.06 12.86
CA GLU A 3 -24.88 -7.58 11.48
C GLU A 3 -26.25 -8.03 10.96
N LEU A 4 -26.99 -8.84 11.72
CA LEU A 4 -28.33 -9.30 11.32
C LEU A 4 -29.31 -8.13 11.22
N ASN A 5 -29.25 -7.17 12.16
CA ASN A 5 -30.10 -5.98 12.11
C ASN A 5 -29.79 -5.12 10.88
N ALA A 6 -28.51 -4.97 10.52
CA ALA A 6 -28.10 -4.26 9.32
C ALA A 6 -28.61 -4.95 8.04
N LEU A 7 -28.54 -6.29 7.98
CA LEU A 7 -29.08 -7.05 6.85
C LEU A 7 -30.60 -6.84 6.70
N VAL A 8 -31.37 -6.94 7.80
CA VAL A 8 -32.81 -6.70 7.79
C VAL A 8 -33.13 -5.27 7.35
N ASN A 9 -32.39 -4.28 7.85
CA ASN A 9 -32.54 -2.89 7.44
C ASN A 9 -32.27 -2.70 5.94
N ALA A 10 -31.22 -3.32 5.39
CA ALA A 10 -30.90 -3.23 3.96
C ALA A 10 -32.00 -3.84 3.08
N LEU A 11 -32.56 -4.98 3.47
CA LEU A 11 -33.68 -5.63 2.77
C LEU A 11 -34.96 -4.77 2.79
N ASN A 12 -35.14 -3.93 3.82
CA ASN A 12 -36.23 -2.96 3.89
C ASN A 12 -35.94 -1.66 3.11
N GLY A 13 -34.86 -1.60 2.32
CA GLY A 13 -34.45 -0.39 1.58
C GLY A 13 -33.85 0.69 2.48
N GLY A 14 -33.46 0.35 3.70
CA GLY A 14 -32.86 1.28 4.65
C GLY A 14 -31.39 1.59 4.34
N TYR A 15 -30.94 2.76 4.77
CA TYR A 15 -29.54 3.18 4.65
C TYR A 15 -28.62 2.37 5.58
N ILE A 16 -27.50 1.89 5.04
CA ILE A 16 -26.43 1.21 5.80
C ILE A 16 -25.22 2.14 5.90
N ALA A 17 -24.88 2.53 7.12
CA ALA A 17 -23.77 3.44 7.36
C ALA A 17 -22.45 2.86 6.82
N PRO A 18 -21.62 3.65 6.11
CA PRO A 18 -20.35 3.20 5.58
C PRO A 18 -19.32 3.01 6.68
N SER A 19 -18.31 2.18 6.43
CA SER A 19 -17.16 1.96 7.32
C SER A 19 -15.93 1.58 6.49
N PRO A 20 -14.70 1.93 6.90
CA PRO A 20 -13.52 1.36 6.25
C PRO A 20 -13.53 -0.16 6.41
N GLY A 21 -13.15 -0.88 5.36
CA GLY A 21 -12.82 -2.30 5.41
C GLY A 21 -11.34 -2.53 5.77
N GLY A 22 -10.95 -3.79 5.87
CA GLY A 22 -9.56 -4.20 6.15
C GLY A 22 -9.39 -4.80 7.55
N ASP A 23 -8.15 -4.81 8.03
CA ASP A 23 -7.76 -5.45 9.27
C ASP A 23 -8.11 -4.60 10.51
N ALA A 24 -8.82 -5.20 11.47
CA ALA A 24 -9.30 -4.50 12.67
C ALA A 24 -8.23 -4.22 13.72
N VAL A 25 -7.08 -4.91 13.65
CA VAL A 25 -5.93 -4.65 14.52
C VAL A 25 -5.14 -3.46 13.98
N ALA A 26 -4.93 -3.40 12.67
CA ALA A 26 -4.27 -2.29 11.99
C ALA A 26 -5.12 -1.01 12.00
N ASN A 27 -6.43 -1.14 11.80
CA ASN A 27 -7.38 -0.03 11.84
C ASN A 27 -8.63 -0.39 12.68
N PRO A 28 -8.66 -0.01 13.97
CA PRO A 28 -9.82 -0.26 14.83
C PRO A 28 -11.13 0.40 14.37
N ASN A 29 -11.08 1.40 13.48
CA ASN A 29 -12.26 2.06 12.93
C ASN A 29 -13.06 1.17 11.97
N THR A 30 -12.54 -0.01 11.61
CA THR A 30 -13.28 -1.05 10.88
C THR A 30 -14.40 -1.68 11.73
N LEU A 31 -14.36 -1.49 13.06
CA LEU A 31 -15.39 -1.93 13.98
C LEU A 31 -16.33 -0.78 14.38
N PRO A 32 -17.61 -1.07 14.69
CA PRO A 32 -18.26 -2.38 14.68
C PRO A 32 -18.62 -2.89 13.27
N THR A 33 -18.81 -4.20 13.14
CA THR A 33 -19.27 -4.86 11.91
C THR A 33 -20.77 -4.60 11.63
N GLY A 34 -21.26 -5.05 10.47
CA GLY A 34 -22.64 -4.76 10.02
C GLY A 34 -22.78 -3.39 9.34
N ARG A 35 -21.71 -2.93 8.69
CA ARG A 35 -21.62 -1.64 7.99
C ARG A 35 -21.26 -1.85 6.52
N ASN A 36 -21.53 -0.86 5.68
CA ASN A 36 -21.21 -0.93 4.26
C ASN A 36 -19.73 -0.60 4.04
N LEU A 37 -18.91 -1.62 3.75
CA LEU A 37 -17.46 -1.44 3.70
C LEU A 37 -17.03 -0.66 2.45
N PHE A 38 -16.11 0.27 2.64
CA PHE A 38 -15.34 0.89 1.55
C PHE A 38 -13.85 0.56 1.71
N SER A 39 -13.09 0.70 0.62
CA SER A 39 -11.64 0.43 0.60
C SER A 39 -10.84 1.64 1.10
N VAL A 40 -9.95 2.20 0.28
CA VAL A 40 -9.09 3.33 0.62
C VAL A 40 -9.19 4.41 -0.46
N ASN A 41 -8.87 5.66 -0.10
CA ASN A 41 -8.52 6.65 -1.10
C ASN A 41 -7.18 6.27 -1.71
N ALA A 42 -7.32 5.66 -2.87
CA ALA A 42 -6.30 5.43 -3.84
C ALA A 42 -5.16 6.47 -3.91
N GLU A 43 -5.48 7.73 -4.16
CA GLU A 43 -4.48 8.79 -4.36
C GLU A 43 -3.75 9.18 -3.07
N ALA A 44 -4.24 8.77 -1.90
CA ALA A 44 -3.57 8.98 -0.62
C ALA A 44 -2.56 7.87 -0.27
N THR A 45 -2.17 7.05 -1.25
CA THR A 45 -1.24 5.92 -1.06
C THR A 45 0.02 6.05 -1.92
N PRO A 46 1.20 5.60 -1.44
CA PRO A 46 1.43 5.13 -0.07
C PRO A 46 1.20 6.25 0.96
N SER A 47 0.54 5.94 2.08
CA SER A 47 0.45 6.89 3.19
C SER A 47 1.83 7.12 3.81
N GLU A 48 2.02 8.19 4.59
CA GLU A 48 3.30 8.45 5.26
C GLU A 48 3.72 7.26 6.15
N SER A 49 2.78 6.67 6.90
CA SER A 49 3.07 5.48 7.70
C SER A 49 3.40 4.26 6.84
N ALA A 50 2.71 4.09 5.70
CA ALA A 50 3.02 3.02 4.76
C ALA A 50 4.40 3.19 4.13
N TRP A 51 4.82 4.44 3.88
CA TRP A 51 6.16 4.76 3.41
C TRP A 51 7.24 4.31 4.40
N ASP A 52 7.13 4.70 5.67
CA ASP A 52 8.09 4.31 6.70
C ASP A 52 8.20 2.78 6.82
N LYS A 53 7.06 2.09 6.82
CA LYS A 53 7.01 0.61 6.81
C LYS A 53 7.65 0.03 5.57
N GLY A 54 7.36 0.58 4.38
CA GLY A 54 7.91 0.13 3.11
C GLY A 54 9.43 0.30 3.03
N VAL A 55 9.97 1.41 3.53
CA VAL A 55 11.42 1.66 3.62
C VAL A 55 12.08 0.62 4.54
N LEU A 56 11.51 0.38 5.72
CA LEU A 56 12.02 -0.63 6.66
C LEU A 56 11.99 -2.04 6.05
N LEU A 57 10.90 -2.41 5.39
CA LEU A 57 10.76 -3.70 4.71
C LEU A 57 11.79 -3.85 3.58
N ALA A 58 12.04 -2.78 2.82
CA ALA A 58 13.04 -2.80 1.75
C ALA A 58 14.45 -2.99 2.32
N GLN A 59 14.82 -2.23 3.35
CA GLN A 59 16.12 -2.36 4.02
C GLN A 59 16.31 -3.78 4.57
N LYS A 60 15.32 -4.31 5.30
CA LYS A 60 15.36 -5.67 5.86
C LYS A 60 15.50 -6.74 4.77
N THR A 61 14.83 -6.55 3.63
CA THR A 61 14.93 -7.45 2.47
C THR A 61 16.35 -7.45 1.90
N LEU A 62 16.97 -6.28 1.76
CA LEU A 62 18.34 -6.17 1.26
C LEU A 62 19.36 -6.74 2.25
N GLU A 63 19.24 -6.43 3.54
CA GLU A 63 20.08 -7.01 4.60
C GLU A 63 20.04 -8.54 4.56
N THR A 64 18.83 -9.10 4.56
CA THR A 64 18.63 -10.56 4.53
C THR A 64 19.23 -11.19 3.27
N TYR A 65 19.17 -10.50 2.13
CA TYR A 65 19.77 -10.99 0.88
C TYR A 65 21.30 -10.93 0.93
N ILE A 66 21.90 -9.86 1.45
CA ILE A 66 23.35 -9.71 1.62
C ILE A 66 23.88 -10.76 2.59
N GLU A 67 23.22 -10.99 3.72
CA GLU A 67 23.61 -12.02 4.69
C GLU A 67 23.72 -13.42 4.05
N ARG A 68 22.88 -13.70 3.05
CA ARG A 68 22.82 -15.00 2.37
C ARG A 68 23.74 -15.10 1.15
N ASN A 69 23.97 -14.01 0.43
CA ASN A 69 24.62 -14.04 -0.89
C ASN A 69 25.92 -13.20 -0.96
N GLY A 70 26.21 -12.37 0.04
CA GLY A 70 27.39 -11.51 0.09
C GLY A 70 27.34 -10.26 -0.81
N GLU A 71 26.26 -10.07 -1.57
CA GLU A 71 26.07 -8.94 -2.49
C GLU A 71 24.62 -8.44 -2.50
N LEU A 72 24.37 -7.28 -3.10
CA LEU A 72 23.02 -6.76 -3.32
C LEU A 72 22.33 -7.48 -4.49
N PRO A 73 20.99 -7.70 -4.43
CA PRO A 73 20.28 -8.24 -5.57
C PRO A 73 20.28 -7.22 -6.72
N ARG A 74 20.47 -7.68 -7.96
CA ARG A 74 20.33 -6.80 -9.13
C ARG A 74 18.87 -6.48 -9.47
N LYS A 75 17.95 -7.40 -9.14
CA LYS A 75 16.53 -7.33 -9.50
C LYS A 75 15.66 -8.03 -8.45
N VAL A 76 14.51 -7.44 -8.12
CA VAL A 76 13.53 -8.00 -7.18
C VAL A 76 12.15 -8.04 -7.84
N SER A 77 11.43 -9.15 -7.67
CA SER A 77 10.06 -9.30 -8.15
C SER A 77 9.07 -9.01 -7.03
N TYR A 78 8.03 -8.22 -7.32
CA TYR A 78 6.93 -7.93 -6.41
C TYR A 78 5.60 -8.42 -6.98
N THR A 79 4.71 -8.89 -6.10
CA THR A 79 3.32 -9.20 -6.45
C THR A 79 2.40 -8.30 -5.65
N PHE A 80 1.67 -7.41 -6.33
CA PHE A 80 0.74 -6.49 -5.68
C PHE A 80 -0.67 -7.07 -5.63
N TRP A 81 -1.21 -7.13 -4.41
CA TRP A 81 -2.57 -7.58 -4.12
C TRP A 81 -3.41 -6.41 -3.60
N SER A 82 -4.67 -6.35 -4.03
CA SER A 82 -5.63 -5.31 -3.63
C SER A 82 -5.92 -5.30 -2.14
N SER A 83 -6.06 -6.48 -1.50
CA SER A 83 -6.36 -6.58 -0.06
C SER A 83 -5.22 -6.05 0.81
N GLU A 84 -3.99 -6.50 0.55
CA GLU A 84 -2.80 -6.00 1.26
C GLU A 84 -2.64 -4.50 1.06
N PHE A 85 -2.84 -4.00 -0.16
CA PHE A 85 -2.74 -2.58 -0.45
C PHE A 85 -3.75 -1.73 0.35
N ILE A 86 -4.97 -2.24 0.57
CA ILE A 86 -5.99 -1.60 1.41
C ILE A 86 -5.56 -1.63 2.88
N GLU A 87 -5.14 -2.80 3.38
CA GLU A 87 -4.80 -3.02 4.79
C GLU A 87 -3.54 -2.27 5.24
N THR A 88 -2.56 -2.13 4.34
CA THR A 88 -1.28 -1.49 4.63
C THR A 88 -1.20 -0.05 4.15
N GLU A 89 -2.25 0.44 3.49
CA GLU A 89 -2.29 1.74 2.81
C GLU A 89 -1.13 1.95 1.82
N GLY A 90 -0.65 0.86 1.21
CA GLY A 90 0.38 0.88 0.17
C GLY A 90 1.82 0.60 0.65
N ALA A 91 2.03 -0.18 1.71
CA ALA A 91 3.38 -0.47 2.19
C ALA A 91 4.24 -1.21 1.14
N THR A 92 3.64 -2.14 0.38
CA THR A 92 4.38 -2.89 -0.66
C THR A 92 4.77 -2.02 -1.85
N ILE A 93 3.94 -1.06 -2.27
CA ILE A 93 4.34 -0.11 -3.32
C ILE A 93 5.41 0.86 -2.81
N ALA A 94 5.32 1.32 -1.54
CA ALA A 94 6.39 2.10 -0.93
C ALA A 94 7.73 1.34 -0.92
N GLN A 95 7.69 0.03 -0.61
CA GLN A 95 8.86 -0.83 -0.68
C GLN A 95 9.48 -0.84 -2.08
N ALA A 96 8.67 -1.01 -3.14
CA ALA A 96 9.14 -1.00 -4.52
C ALA A 96 9.71 0.36 -4.95
N LEU A 97 9.05 1.47 -4.59
CA LEU A 97 9.53 2.82 -4.85
C LEU A 97 10.90 3.05 -4.17
N TYR A 98 11.04 2.65 -2.91
CA TYR A 98 12.32 2.77 -2.23
C TYR A 98 13.40 1.89 -2.85
N MET A 99 13.10 0.66 -3.31
CA MET A 99 14.07 -0.18 -4.05
C MET A 99 14.66 0.56 -5.26
N LEU A 100 13.79 1.22 -6.04
CA LEU A 100 14.15 2.08 -7.17
C LEU A 100 14.87 3.39 -6.74
N GLY A 101 14.78 3.75 -5.46
CA GLY A 101 15.38 4.95 -4.88
C GLY A 101 14.61 6.22 -5.23
N VAL A 102 13.28 6.12 -5.31
CA VAL A 102 12.36 7.26 -5.45
C VAL A 102 11.48 7.32 -4.21
N ALA A 103 11.06 8.52 -3.84
CA ALA A 103 10.16 8.75 -2.70
C ALA A 103 8.91 9.52 -3.17
N PRO A 104 7.73 9.24 -2.62
CA PRO A 104 6.51 9.99 -2.91
C PRO A 104 6.61 11.44 -2.43
N ILE A 105 5.88 12.33 -3.10
CA ILE A 105 5.63 13.71 -2.67
C ILE A 105 4.16 13.82 -2.30
N TRP A 106 3.87 14.09 -1.02
CA TRP A 106 2.52 14.31 -0.53
C TRP A 106 2.12 15.79 -0.66
N ASP A 107 0.91 16.04 -1.15
CA ASP A 107 0.30 17.36 -1.13
C ASP A 107 -0.28 17.71 0.26
N ALA A 108 -0.81 18.93 0.41
CA ALA A 108 -1.41 19.39 1.66
C ALA A 108 -2.63 18.56 2.13
N PHE A 109 -3.18 17.70 1.27
CA PHE A 109 -4.29 16.80 1.56
C PHE A 109 -3.84 15.34 1.73
N GLY A 110 -2.52 15.08 1.75
CA GLY A 110 -1.94 13.75 1.90
C GLY A 110 -1.99 12.89 0.64
N ARG A 111 -2.23 13.48 -0.54
CA ARG A 111 -2.25 12.74 -1.81
C ARG A 111 -0.88 12.70 -2.46
N VAL A 112 -0.56 11.57 -3.08
CA VAL A 112 0.68 11.34 -3.83
C VAL A 112 0.40 11.54 -5.32
N GLY A 113 0.83 12.69 -5.84
CA GLY A 113 0.71 13.02 -7.26
C GLY A 113 2.01 12.86 -8.05
N ASP A 114 3.16 12.86 -7.36
CA ASP A 114 4.48 12.86 -7.99
C ASP A 114 5.52 12.17 -7.09
N LEU A 115 6.68 11.88 -7.67
CA LEU A 115 7.81 11.25 -7.00
C LEU A 115 9.05 12.15 -7.08
N ARG A 116 9.85 12.17 -6.02
CA ARG A 116 11.21 12.71 -6.04
C ARG A 116 12.23 11.59 -6.16
N LEU A 117 13.30 11.85 -6.92
CA LEU A 117 14.47 11.00 -6.91
C LEU A 117 15.25 11.18 -5.59
N ILE A 118 15.52 10.09 -4.88
CA ILE A 118 16.43 10.09 -3.73
C ILE A 118 17.85 10.19 -4.28
N SER A 119 18.66 11.13 -3.79
CA SER A 119 20.04 11.30 -4.26
C SER A 119 20.88 10.05 -3.96
N SER A 120 21.88 9.73 -4.79
CA SER A 120 22.72 8.54 -4.54
C SER A 120 23.46 8.60 -3.20
N SER A 121 23.84 9.80 -2.76
CA SER A 121 24.45 10.04 -1.44
C SER A 121 23.48 9.78 -0.28
N GLU A 122 22.21 10.15 -0.42
CA GLU A 122 21.16 9.86 0.58
C GLU A 122 20.78 8.38 0.58
N LEU A 123 20.68 7.76 -0.61
CA LEU A 123 20.28 6.36 -0.75
C LEU A 123 21.34 5.38 -0.22
N GLY A 124 22.63 5.71 -0.34
CA GLY A 124 23.74 4.94 0.21
C GLY A 124 23.99 3.58 -0.45
N ARG A 125 23.29 3.26 -1.54
CA ARG A 125 23.41 2.00 -2.29
C ARG A 125 23.04 2.18 -3.77
N PRO A 126 23.38 1.22 -4.63
CA PRO A 126 22.79 1.11 -5.96
C PRO A 126 21.26 1.00 -5.92
N ARG A 127 20.61 1.51 -6.97
CA ARG A 127 19.18 1.31 -7.21
C ARG A 127 18.96 -0.14 -7.63
N ILE A 128 17.89 -0.74 -7.14
CA ILE A 128 17.55 -2.14 -7.39
C ILE A 128 16.43 -2.16 -8.42
N ASP A 129 16.63 -2.90 -9.51
CA ASP A 129 15.60 -3.04 -10.55
C ASP A 129 14.41 -3.84 -9.98
N VAL A 130 13.19 -3.51 -10.41
CA VAL A 130 11.98 -4.19 -9.93
C VAL A 130 11.15 -4.71 -11.09
N VAL A 131 10.55 -5.88 -10.89
CA VAL A 131 9.50 -6.40 -11.77
C VAL A 131 8.23 -6.50 -10.95
N VAL A 132 7.17 -5.83 -11.40
CA VAL A 132 5.91 -5.78 -10.66
C VAL A 132 4.85 -6.58 -11.41
N GLN A 133 4.37 -7.63 -10.75
CA GLN A 133 3.16 -8.35 -11.14
C GLN A 133 1.99 -7.83 -10.29
N THR A 134 0.81 -7.67 -10.90
CA THR A 134 -0.38 -7.19 -10.19
C THR A 134 -1.52 -8.20 -10.30
N SER A 135 -2.37 -8.25 -9.29
CA SER A 135 -3.70 -8.84 -9.46
C SER A 135 -4.58 -7.93 -10.31
N GLY A 136 -5.59 -8.51 -10.98
CA GLY A 136 -6.55 -7.72 -11.76
C GLY A 136 -7.29 -6.68 -10.91
N GLN A 137 -7.65 -7.03 -9.67
CA GLN A 137 -8.33 -6.11 -8.76
C GLN A 137 -7.42 -4.96 -8.31
N PHE A 138 -6.11 -5.19 -8.16
CA PHE A 138 -5.17 -4.09 -7.88
C PHE A 138 -5.12 -3.11 -9.04
N ARG A 139 -5.04 -3.60 -10.29
CA ARG A 139 -5.10 -2.74 -11.49
C ARG A 139 -6.36 -1.88 -11.47
N ASP A 140 -7.52 -2.46 -11.14
CA ASP A 140 -8.80 -1.74 -11.17
C ASP A 140 -8.93 -0.72 -10.03
N LEU A 141 -8.42 -1.05 -8.83
CA LEU A 141 -8.46 -0.18 -7.64
C LEU A 141 -7.38 0.92 -7.65
N ALA A 142 -6.23 0.62 -8.22
CA ALA A 142 -4.99 1.37 -8.03
C ALA A 142 -4.22 1.66 -9.31
N ALA A 143 -4.93 1.81 -10.43
CA ALA A 143 -4.34 2.18 -11.72
C ALA A 143 -3.39 3.38 -11.65
N SER A 144 -3.76 4.45 -10.93
CA SER A 144 -2.87 5.63 -10.81
C SER A 144 -1.59 5.35 -10.02
N ARG A 145 -1.57 4.34 -9.14
CA ARG A 145 -0.33 3.92 -8.46
C ARG A 145 0.57 3.09 -9.35
N LEU A 146 0.00 2.32 -10.28
CA LEU A 146 0.80 1.66 -11.33
C LEU A 146 1.44 2.68 -12.27
N ALA A 147 0.77 3.81 -12.53
CA ALA A 147 1.35 4.89 -13.32
C ALA A 147 2.58 5.54 -12.66
N LEU A 148 2.72 5.48 -11.32
CA LEU A 148 3.91 5.97 -10.63
C LEU A 148 5.15 5.07 -10.84
N LEU A 149 4.97 3.84 -11.31
CA LEU A 149 6.03 2.85 -11.49
C LEU A 149 6.43 2.64 -12.96
N ASN A 150 5.76 3.30 -13.90
CA ASN A 150 6.03 3.25 -15.34
C ASN A 150 6.78 4.49 -15.80
#